data_AF-A0A8S4FJ70-F1
#
_entry.id   AF-A0A8S4FJ70-F1
#
_cell.length_a   1.000
_cell.length_b   1.000
_cell.length_c   1.000
_cell.angle_alpha   90.00
_cell.angle_beta   90.00
_cell.angle_gamma   90.00
#
_symmetry.space_group_name_H-M   'P 1'
#
loop_
_entity.id
_entity.type
_entity.pdbx_description
1 polymer ?
#
loop_
_entity_poly.entity_id
_entity_poly.type
_entity_poly.pdbx_seq_one_letter_code
_entity_poly.pdbx_strand_id
1 'polypeptide(L)' 'MKGEVLDLASFEKTADHLFDAAYYGQCDRIEGVSESIILGVPAAIGTGVLRLLHSHARAEAPPAAPLLFDRPEYHSTIWE' A
#
# COMPACT_ATOMS: atom_id res chain seq x y z
N MET A 1 -22.44 6.03 -9.20
CA MET A 1 -22.96 5.37 -7.98
C MET A 1 -22.27 4.02 -7.84
N LYS A 2 -21.01 4.02 -7.43
CA LYS A 2 -20.30 2.82 -6.96
C LYS A 2 -20.03 3.14 -5.49
N GLY A 3 -20.96 2.76 -4.61
CA GLY A 3 -20.64 2.75 -3.18
C GLY A 3 -19.82 1.50 -2.93
N GLU A 4 -18.83 1.60 -2.05
CA GLU A 4 -18.12 0.43 -1.52
C GLU A 4 -19.17 -0.50 -0.88
N VAL A 5 -19.05 -1.80 -1.10
CA VAL A 5 -19.99 -2.82 -0.59
C VAL A 5 -20.12 -2.72 0.92
N LEU A 6 -19.01 -2.58 1.64
CA LEU A 6 -19.04 -2.47 3.10
C LEU A 6 -19.75 -1.21 3.59
N ASP A 7 -19.62 -0.09 2.89
CA ASP A 7 -20.33 1.15 3.23
C ASP A 7 -21.84 0.98 3.00
N LEU A 8 -22.24 0.45 1.85
CA LEU A 8 -23.64 0.17 1.53
C LEU A 8 -24.27 -0.85 2.50
N ALA A 9 -23.58 -1.95 2.76
CA ALA A 9 -24.04 -3.01 3.64
C ALA A 9 -24.15 -2.56 5.11
N SER A 10 -23.39 -1.54 5.51
CA SER A 10 -23.43 -0.97 6.87
C SER A 10 -24.67 -0.10 7.13
N PHE A 11 -25.35 0.37 6.08
CA PHE A 11 -26.53 1.22 6.21
C PHE A 11 -27.83 0.42 6.20
N GLU A 12 -28.15 -0.26 5.09
CA GLU A 12 -29.37 -1.07 4.95
C GLU A 12 -29.15 -2.24 3.99
N LYS A 13 -30.08 -3.21 3.97
CA LYS A 13 -30.04 -4.38 3.06
C LYS A 13 -28.70 -5.13 3.06
N THR A 14 -28.11 -5.31 4.24
CA THR A 14 -26.77 -5.90 4.44
C THR A 14 -26.58 -7.22 3.71
N ALA A 15 -27.54 -8.15 3.80
CA ALA A 15 -27.43 -9.47 3.18
C ALA A 15 -27.39 -9.38 1.64
N ASP A 16 -28.29 -8.59 1.04
CA ASP A 16 -28.38 -8.44 -0.41
C ASP A 16 -27.07 -7.89 -0.98
N HIS A 17 -26.53 -6.84 -0.37
CA HIS A 17 -25.27 -6.23 -0.80
C HIS A 17 -24.08 -7.20 -0.69
N LEU A 18 -23.98 -7.98 0.39
CA LEU A 18 -22.88 -8.93 0.57
C LEU A 18 -22.97 -10.14 -0.37
N PHE A 19 -24.18 -10.68 -0.60
CA PHE A 19 -24.36 -11.80 -1.53
C PHE A 19 -24.13 -11.39 -2.98
N ASP A 20 -24.63 -10.23 -3.40
CA ASP A 20 -24.39 -9.71 -4.75
C ASP A 20 -22.89 -9.47 -4.98
N ALA A 21 -22.21 -8.84 -4.03
CA ALA A 21 -20.77 -8.60 -4.10
C ALA A 21 -19.97 -9.90 -4.19
N ALA A 22 -20.34 -10.91 -3.38
CA ALA A 22 -19.71 -12.24 -3.43
C ALA A 22 -19.95 -12.94 -4.77
N TYR A 23 -21.15 -12.85 -5.33
CA TYR A 23 -21.50 -13.43 -6.62
C TYR A 23 -20.70 -12.82 -7.77
N TYR A 24 -20.52 -11.49 -7.77
CA TYR A 24 -19.74 -10.78 -8.79
C TYR A 24 -18.24 -10.70 -8.48
N GLY A 25 -17.78 -11.21 -7.34
CA GLY A 25 -16.37 -11.14 -6.91
C GLY A 25 -15.87 -9.69 -6.75
N GLN A 26 -16.71 -8.79 -6.27
CA GLN A 26 -16.35 -7.39 -6.08
C GLN A 26 -15.23 -7.24 -5.05
N CYS A 27 -14.27 -6.37 -5.35
CA CYS A 27 -13.18 -6.02 -4.46
C CYS A 27 -13.30 -4.54 -4.08
N ASP A 28 -13.52 -4.29 -2.79
CA ASP A 28 -13.58 -2.95 -2.23
C ASP A 28 -12.18 -2.45 -1.85
N ARG A 29 -11.98 -1.13 -1.98
CA ARG A 29 -10.79 -0.46 -1.48
C ARG A 29 -11.14 0.17 -0.13
N ILE A 30 -10.35 -0.15 0.89
CA ILE A 30 -10.56 0.38 2.24
C ILE A 30 -10.03 1.82 2.32
N GLU A 31 -10.79 2.77 1.81
CA GLU A 31 -10.41 4.19 1.71
C GLU A 31 -11.41 5.13 2.40
N GLY A 32 -12.68 4.73 2.46
CA GLY A 32 -13.75 5.42 3.16
C GLY A 32 -13.70 5.24 4.67
N VAL A 33 -14.50 6.06 5.35
CA VAL A 33 -14.50 6.18 6.80
C VAL A 33 -15.20 4.98 7.44
N SER A 34 -16.33 4.56 6.88
CA SER A 34 -17.17 3.47 7.42
C SER A 34 -16.39 2.17 7.47
N GLU A 35 -15.82 1.75 6.35
CA GLU A 35 -15.05 0.50 6.23
C GLU A 35 -13.74 0.55 7.01
N SER A 36 -13.09 1.71 7.10
CA SER A 36 -11.91 1.89 7.96
C SER A 36 -12.23 1.63 9.44
N ILE A 37 -13.37 2.15 9.91
CA ILE A 37 -13.85 1.92 11.27
C ILE A 37 -14.20 0.45 11.50
N ILE A 38 -14.93 -0.17 10.57
CA ILE A 38 -15.32 -1.59 10.65
C ILE A 38 -14.08 -2.50 10.78
N LEU A 39 -13.01 -2.21 10.03
CA LEU A 39 -11.78 -2.99 10.02
C LEU A 39 -10.76 -2.59 11.10
N GLY A 40 -11.04 -1.52 11.87
CA GLY A 40 -10.15 -1.02 12.91
C GLY A 40 -8.85 -0.39 12.40
N VAL A 41 -8.84 0.10 11.15
CA VAL A 41 -7.72 0.85 10.58
C VAL A 41 -7.97 2.36 10.70
N PRO A 42 -6.92 3.20 10.86
CA PRO A 42 -7.11 4.65 10.93
C PRO A 42 -7.70 5.21 9.63
N ALA A 43 -8.82 5.92 9.72
CA ALA A 43 -9.44 6.57 8.56
C ALA A 43 -8.57 7.73 8.05
N ALA A 44 -8.50 7.88 6.72
CA ALA A 44 -7.69 8.91 6.04
C ALA A 44 -8.30 10.34 6.11
N ILE A 45 -8.86 10.70 7.26
CA ILE A 45 -9.45 12.02 7.55
C ILE A 45 -8.92 12.54 8.91
N GLY A 46 -9.03 13.86 9.14
CA GLY A 46 -8.54 14.47 10.38
C GLY A 46 -7.04 14.22 10.59
N THR A 47 -6.68 13.55 11.69
CA THR A 47 -5.29 13.21 12.02
C THR A 47 -4.69 12.13 11.12
N GLY A 48 -5.50 11.31 10.46
CA GLY A 48 -5.04 10.26 9.55
C GLY A 48 -4.55 10.76 8.18
N VAL A 49 -4.76 12.05 7.87
CA VAL A 49 -4.32 12.66 6.60
C VAL A 49 -2.80 12.82 6.51
N LEU A 50 -2.11 12.86 7.65
CA LEU A 50 -0.67 13.07 7.72
C LEU A 50 0.07 11.84 8.24
N ARG A 51 1.33 11.71 7.86
CA ARG A 51 2.27 10.74 8.44
C ARG A 51 3.41 11.47 9.12
N LEU A 52 3.75 11.04 10.32
CA LEU A 52 4.86 11.59 11.09
C LEU A 52 6.15 10.92 10.66
N LEU A 53 7.17 11.73 10.37
CA LEU A 53 8.52 11.27 10.12
C LEU A 53 9.39 11.58 11.33
N HIS A 54 10.10 10.59 11.84
CA HIS A 54 11.04 10.80 12.94
C HIS A 54 12.31 11.50 12.43
N SER A 55 12.59 12.69 12.97
CA SER A 55 13.80 13.45 12.69
C SER A 55 14.99 12.80 13.39
N HIS A 56 15.68 11.92 12.68
CA HIS A 56 16.95 11.34 13.11
C HIS A 56 18.09 12.00 12.35
N ALA A 57 19.29 11.99 12.94
CA ALA A 57 20.50 12.39 12.22
C ALA A 57 20.57 11.58 10.92
N ARG A 58 20.65 12.28 9.78
CA ARG A 58 20.77 11.64 8.48
C ARG A 58 22.07 10.85 8.50
N ALA A 59 21.97 9.53 8.54
CA ALA A 59 23.13 8.68 8.33
C ALA A 59 23.67 9.02 6.94
N GLU A 60 24.96 9.33 6.84
CA GLU A 60 25.62 9.33 5.55
C GLU A 60 25.34 7.98 4.88
N ALA A 61 24.99 8.00 3.60
CA ALA A 61 24.83 6.77 2.86
C ALA A 61 26.13 5.98 3.04
N PRO A 62 26.06 4.68 3.40
CA PRO A 62 27.28 3.90 3.53
C PRO A 62 28.05 4.02 2.22
N PRO A 63 29.38 4.17 2.27
CA PRO A 63 30.18 4.21 1.06
C PRO A 63 29.84 2.95 0.24
N ALA A 64 29.54 3.15 -1.05
CA ALA A 64 29.20 2.04 -1.91
C ALA A 64 30.35 1.01 -1.86
N ALA A 65 30.06 -0.19 -1.38
CA ALA A 65 31.04 -1.26 -1.39
C ALA A 65 31.41 -1.52 -2.85
N PRO A 66 32.71 -1.56 -3.20
CA PRO A 66 33.11 -1.86 -4.57
C PRO A 66 32.59 -3.24 -4.95
N LEU A 67 32.00 -3.33 -6.15
CA LEU A 67 31.57 -4.60 -6.69
C LEU A 67 32.81 -5.50 -6.87
N LEU A 68 32.74 -6.74 -6.37
CA LEU A 68 33.87 -7.66 -6.38
C LEU A 68 34.33 -7.99 -7.81
N PHE A 69 33.38 -8.11 -8.73
CA PHE A 69 33.61 -8.61 -10.08
C PHE A 69 33.58 -7.52 -11.15
N ASP A 70 33.09 -6.31 -10.86
CA ASP A 70 33.05 -5.18 -11.80
C ASP A 70 34.42 -4.49 -11.91
N ARG A 71 35.48 -5.28 -12.09
CA ARG A 71 36.84 -4.80 -12.32
C ARG A 71 37.18 -4.96 -13.79
N PRO A 72 37.78 -3.96 -14.44
CA PRO A 72 38.23 -4.06 -15.83
C PRO A 72 39.17 -5.25 -16.07
N GLU A 73 39.90 -5.67 -15.04
CA GLU A 73 40.81 -6.82 -15.04
C GLU A 73 40.13 -8.17 -15.34
N TYR A 74 38.83 -8.29 -15.02
CA TYR A 74 38.06 -9.52 -15.26
C TYR A 74 37.22 -9.46 -16.54
N HIS A 75 37.26 -8.34 -17.25
CA HIS A 75 36.44 -8.06 -18.42
C HIS A 75 37.29 -7.72 -19.65
N SER A 76 38.30 -8.56 -19.93
CA SER A 76 38.99 -8.51 -21.22
C SER A 76 38.02 -8.84 -22.35
N THR A 77 37.99 -8.01 -23.38
CA THR A 77 37.21 -8.26 -24.59
C THR A 77 37.76 -9.50 -25.29
N ILE A 78 36.89 -10.38 -25.78
CA ILE A 78 37.29 -11.58 -26.56
C ILE A 78 37.86 -11.26 -27.95
N TRP A 79 38.13 -9.98 -28.21
CA TRP A 79 38.52 -9.42 -29.49
C TRP A 79 39.91 -8.73 -29.45
N GLU A 80 40.58 -8.77 -28.29
CA GLU A 80 42.04 -8.66 -28.15
C GLU A 80 42.65 -10.07 -28.07
#